data_AF-A0A7W0LNR3-F1
#
_entry.id   AF-A0A7W0LNR3-F1
#
_cell.length_a   1.000
_cell.length_b   1.000
_cell.length_c   1.000
_cell.angle_alpha   90.00
_cell.angle_beta   90.00
_cell.angle_gamma   90.00
#
_symmetry.space_group_name_H-M   'P 1'
#
loop_
_entity.id
_entity.type
_entity.pdbx_description
1 polymer ?
#
loop_
_entity_poly.entity_id
_entity_poly.type
_entity_poly.pdbx_seq_one_letter_code
_entity_poly.pdbx_strand_id
1 'polypeptide(L)'
;YIVELSVDGRLVRLQLEELIGGVEDDRRLVLRDYFHDQPSWHLDEAFTTLATISTEELVDVKVAAHRLHLLIGEPDLDAGMSPRGHRLLARVPRIPEPVTNRIIDRFGSLQKLLRATVADLDEIRDVGESRARAIKDGLARLAETSILDRYS
;
A
#
# COMPACT_ATOMS: atom_id res chain seq x y z
N TYR A 1 12.75 28.99 -14.30
CA TYR A 1 11.99 30.21 -14.61
C TYR A 1 10.69 30.16 -13.85
N ILE A 2 10.71 30.41 -12.53
CA ILE A 2 9.54 30.34 -11.64
C ILE A 2 9.69 31.48 -10.63
N VAL A 3 9.52 32.70 -11.10
CA VAL A 3 9.31 33.88 -10.23
C VAL A 3 8.38 34.79 -11.00
N GLU A 4 7.09 34.51 -10.91
CA GLU A 4 5.97 35.45 -11.01
C GLU A 4 4.70 34.62 -11.23
N LEU A 5 3.88 34.50 -10.19
CA LEU A 5 2.42 34.49 -10.26
C LEU A 5 1.89 34.54 -8.83
N SER A 6 1.72 35.78 -8.37
CA SER A 6 0.83 36.13 -7.26
C SER A 6 -0.57 35.55 -7.53
N VAL A 7 -1.18 34.99 -6.48
CA VAL A 7 -2.57 34.52 -6.39
C VAL A 7 -2.97 33.35 -7.32
N ASP A 8 -2.75 33.41 -8.63
CA ASP A 8 -3.14 32.35 -9.60
C ASP A 8 -2.23 31.11 -9.52
N GLY A 9 -0.96 31.28 -9.14
CA GLY A 9 -0.06 30.16 -8.87
C GLY A 9 -0.47 29.34 -7.65
N ARG A 10 -1.25 29.91 -6.73
CA ARG A 10 -1.78 29.19 -5.56
C ARG A 10 -2.87 28.21 -5.96
N LEU A 11 -3.75 28.57 -6.89
CA LEU A 11 -4.81 27.69 -7.37
C LEU A 11 -4.24 26.53 -8.19
N VAL A 12 -3.29 26.80 -9.10
CA VAL A 12 -2.59 25.75 -9.85
C VAL A 12 -1.80 24.82 -8.91
N ARG A 13 -1.18 25.38 -7.87
CA ARG A 13 -0.49 24.57 -6.85
C ARG A 13 -1.47 23.76 -5.99
N LEU A 14 -2.64 24.30 -5.62
CA LEU A 14 -3.66 23.56 -4.89
C LEU A 14 -4.26 22.44 -5.74
N GLN A 15 -4.52 22.70 -7.01
CA GLN A 15 -4.98 21.69 -7.96
C GLN A 15 -3.93 20.61 -8.18
N LEU A 16 -2.65 20.99 -8.23
CA LEU A 16 -1.55 20.04 -8.30
C LEU A 16 -1.40 19.25 -6.99
N GLU A 17 -1.54 19.88 -5.83
CA GLU A 17 -1.57 19.23 -4.50
C GLU A 17 -2.77 18.28 -4.36
N GLU A 18 -3.95 18.63 -4.89
CA GLU A 18 -5.12 17.73 -4.95
C GLU A 18 -4.90 16.56 -5.90
N LEU A 19 -4.23 16.80 -7.04
CA LEU A 19 -3.90 15.74 -8.01
C LEU A 19 -2.82 14.79 -7.48
N ILE A 20 -1.86 15.29 -6.69
CA ILE A 20 -0.71 14.54 -6.16
C ILE A 20 -0.99 13.95 -4.77
N GLY A 21 -1.91 14.54 -3.99
CA GLY A 21 -2.15 14.17 -2.59
C GLY A 21 -2.52 12.69 -2.40
N GLY A 22 -3.30 12.11 -3.31
CA GLY A 22 -3.61 10.67 -3.28
C GLY A 22 -2.43 9.77 -3.66
N VAL A 23 -1.50 10.28 -4.47
CA VAL A 23 -0.35 9.52 -4.99
C VAL A 23 0.69 9.27 -3.90
N GLU A 24 0.89 10.22 -2.98
CA GLU A 24 1.83 10.04 -1.87
C GLU A 24 1.37 8.95 -0.90
N ASP A 25 0.07 8.93 -0.58
CA ASP A 25 -0.53 7.89 0.25
C ASP A 25 -0.53 6.52 -0.43
N ASP A 26 -0.85 6.47 -1.72
CA ASP A 26 -0.80 5.23 -2.50
C ASP A 26 0.63 4.68 -2.57
N ARG A 27 1.63 5.54 -2.79
CA ARG A 27 3.04 5.15 -2.76
C ARG A 27 3.42 4.54 -1.41
N ARG A 28 2.94 5.12 -0.31
CA ARG A 28 3.12 4.59 1.05
C ARG A 28 2.48 3.23 1.25
N LEU A 29 1.25 3.06 0.78
CA LEU A 29 0.54 1.79 0.92
C LEU A 29 1.13 0.69 0.04
N VAL A 30 1.62 1.02 -1.16
CA VAL A 30 2.31 0.08 -2.05
C VAL A 30 3.63 -0.39 -1.43
N LEU A 31 4.48 0.52 -0.94
CA LEU A 31 5.72 0.12 -0.28
C LEU A 31 5.45 -0.78 0.92
N ARG A 32 4.53 -0.39 1.81
CA ARG A 32 4.18 -1.22 2.98
C ARG A 32 3.66 -2.62 2.62
N ASP A 33 3.02 -2.77 1.46
CA ASP A 33 2.52 -4.06 1.00
C ASP A 33 3.62 -5.05 0.59
N TYR A 34 4.76 -4.56 0.12
CA TYR A 34 5.83 -5.41 -0.45
C TYR A 34 7.17 -5.29 0.29
N PHE A 35 7.28 -4.33 1.21
CA PHE A 35 8.48 -4.11 2.00
C PHE A 35 8.76 -5.29 2.95
N HIS A 36 10.02 -5.69 2.98
CA HIS A 36 10.57 -6.65 3.92
C HIS A 36 11.73 -6.01 4.68
N ASP A 37 11.64 -6.03 6.01
CA ASP A 37 12.64 -5.42 6.88
C ASP A 37 13.94 -6.22 6.85
N GLN A 38 15.09 -5.54 6.77
CA GLN A 38 16.41 -6.17 6.78
C GLN A 38 17.36 -5.38 7.69
N PRO A 39 18.46 -5.97 8.19
CA PRO A 39 19.33 -5.33 9.19
C PRO A 39 19.84 -3.92 8.86
N SER A 40 19.91 -3.55 7.57
CA SER A 40 20.34 -2.24 7.08
C SER A 40 19.35 -1.61 6.10
N TRP A 41 18.09 -2.06 6.10
CA TRP A 41 17.07 -1.63 5.17
C TRP A 41 15.72 -1.59 5.89
N HIS A 42 15.33 -0.38 6.33
CA HIS A 42 14.04 -0.13 6.95
C HIS A 42 13.11 0.61 5.98
N LEU A 43 11.88 0.82 6.44
CA LEU A 43 10.82 1.37 5.62
C LEU A 43 11.11 2.82 5.19
N ASP A 44 11.80 3.60 6.02
CA ASP A 44 12.12 5.01 5.73
C ASP A 44 13.19 5.14 4.63
N GLU A 45 14.14 4.21 4.57
CA GLU A 45 15.14 4.11 3.51
C GLU A 45 14.48 3.68 2.18
N ALA A 46 13.52 2.76 2.24
CA ALA A 46 12.72 2.36 1.08
C ALA A 46 11.89 3.53 0.53
N PHE A 47 11.31 4.35 1.41
CA PHE A 47 10.61 5.58 1.03
C PHE A 47 11.53 6.57 0.33
N THR A 48 12.66 6.87 0.96
CA THR A 48 13.66 7.78 0.42
C THR A 48 14.16 7.31 -0.95
N THR A 49 14.37 6.01 -1.09
CA THR A 49 14.82 5.41 -2.35
C THR A 49 13.76 5.53 -3.42
N LEU A 50 12.50 5.17 -3.15
CA LEU A 50 11.43 5.31 -4.14
C LEU A 50 11.20 6.77 -4.57
N ALA A 51 11.43 7.74 -3.69
CA ALA A 51 11.34 9.16 -4.02
C ALA A 51 12.49 9.68 -4.90
N THR A 52 13.60 8.93 -5.03
CA THR A 52 14.81 9.34 -5.76
C THR A 52 15.12 8.49 -6.99
N ILE A 53 14.40 7.39 -7.20
CA ILE A 53 14.47 6.58 -8.42
C ILE A 53 14.00 7.43 -9.61
N SER A 54 14.78 7.43 -10.71
CA SER A 54 14.40 8.14 -11.93
C SER A 54 13.25 7.44 -12.65
N THR A 55 12.51 8.15 -13.51
CA THR A 55 11.45 7.54 -14.32
C THR A 55 11.98 6.40 -15.20
N GLU A 56 13.18 6.56 -15.78
CA GLU A 56 13.84 5.53 -16.59
C GLU A 56 14.17 4.29 -15.76
N GLU A 57 14.70 4.48 -14.55
CA GLU A 57 14.98 3.39 -13.60
C GLU A 57 13.70 2.69 -13.11
N LEU A 58 12.59 3.43 -12.99
CA LEU A 58 11.30 2.88 -12.56
C LEU A 58 10.63 2.03 -13.64
N VAL A 59 10.83 2.40 -14.92
CA VAL A 59 10.31 1.65 -16.08
C VAL A 59 11.03 0.31 -16.24
N ASP A 60 12.32 0.25 -15.90
CA ASP A 60 13.04 -1.02 -15.83
C ASP A 60 12.72 -1.75 -14.51
N VAL A 61 11.81 -2.72 -14.60
CA VAL A 61 11.34 -3.52 -13.46
C VAL A 61 12.48 -4.18 -12.68
N LYS A 62 13.56 -4.61 -13.35
CA LYS A 62 14.71 -5.24 -12.67
C LYS A 62 15.48 -4.21 -11.86
N VAL A 63 15.71 -3.03 -12.44
CA VAL A 63 16.40 -1.93 -11.77
C VAL A 63 15.59 -1.44 -10.58
N ALA A 64 14.28 -1.20 -10.76
CA ALA A 64 13.38 -0.80 -9.69
C ALA A 64 13.33 -1.83 -8.55
N ALA A 65 13.17 -3.12 -8.88
CA ALA A 65 13.10 -4.18 -7.88
C ALA A 65 14.42 -4.35 -7.11
N HIS A 66 15.57 -4.17 -7.78
CA HIS A 66 16.88 -4.19 -7.14
C HIS A 66 17.07 -2.99 -6.20
N ARG A 67 16.74 -1.77 -6.67
CA ARG A 67 16.85 -0.53 -5.87
C ARG A 67 15.96 -0.56 -4.63
N LEU A 68 14.79 -1.18 -4.72
CA LEU A 68 13.85 -1.30 -3.60
C LEU A 68 14.08 -2.55 -2.74
N HIS A 69 15.12 -3.33 -3.02
CA HIS A 69 15.46 -4.57 -2.32
C HIS A 69 14.28 -5.58 -2.29
N LEU A 70 13.48 -5.61 -3.35
CA LEU A 70 12.30 -6.50 -3.45
C LEU A 70 12.69 -7.93 -3.86
N LEU A 71 13.89 -8.11 -4.40
CA LEU A 71 14.43 -9.40 -4.80
C LEU A 71 15.36 -9.92 -3.71
N ILE A 72 15.02 -11.09 -3.14
CA ILE A 72 15.87 -11.80 -2.18
C ILE A 72 16.61 -12.90 -2.94
N GLY A 73 17.92 -12.73 -3.17
CA GLY A 73 18.74 -13.72 -3.88
C GLY A 73 18.85 -13.44 -5.39
N GLU A 74 18.88 -14.49 -6.22
CA GLU A 74 18.92 -14.31 -7.67
C GLU A 74 17.66 -13.57 -8.15
N PRO A 75 17.81 -12.62 -9.11
CA PRO A 75 16.71 -11.80 -9.59
C PRO A 75 15.77 -12.64 -10.48
N ASP A 76 14.95 -13.47 -9.85
CA ASP A 76 13.86 -14.15 -10.49
C ASP A 76 12.61 -13.26 -10.45
N LEU A 77 12.30 -12.64 -11.59
CA LEU A 77 11.05 -11.87 -11.74
C LEU A 77 9.82 -12.79 -11.78
N ASP A 78 10.00 -14.09 -12.01
CA ASP A 78 8.91 -15.07 -12.01
C ASP A 78 8.55 -15.51 -10.59
N ALA A 79 9.37 -15.17 -9.59
CA ALA A 79 9.06 -15.34 -8.18
C ALA A 79 7.94 -14.35 -7.77
N GLY A 80 6.70 -14.84 -7.75
CA GLY A 80 5.54 -14.03 -7.41
C GLY A 80 5.61 -13.44 -5.98
N MET A 81 5.40 -12.13 -5.85
CA MET A 81 5.24 -11.45 -4.56
C MET A 81 3.76 -11.36 -4.17
N SER A 82 3.46 -11.53 -2.89
CA SER A 82 2.10 -11.33 -2.35
C SER A 82 2.06 -10.09 -1.47
N PRO A 83 1.12 -9.15 -1.72
CA PRO A 83 0.98 -7.98 -0.86
C PRO A 83 0.55 -8.38 0.55
N ARG A 84 0.95 -7.59 1.56
CA ARG A 84 0.54 -7.81 2.96
C ARG A 84 -0.92 -7.43 3.23
N GLY A 85 -1.47 -6.45 2.52
CA GLY A 85 -2.88 -6.04 2.57
C GLY A 85 -3.13 -4.62 3.06
N HIS A 86 -2.09 -3.81 3.27
CA HIS A 86 -2.18 -2.41 3.73
C HIS A 86 -3.07 -1.57 2.83
N ARG A 87 -2.89 -1.68 1.50
CA ARG A 87 -3.67 -0.89 0.53
C ARG A 87 -5.15 -1.23 0.54
N LEU A 88 -5.51 -2.51 0.70
CA LEU A 88 -6.92 -2.91 0.79
C LEU A 88 -7.55 -2.49 2.11
N LEU A 89 -6.84 -2.63 3.23
CA LEU A 89 -7.35 -2.21 4.54
C LEU A 89 -7.54 -0.69 4.64
N ALA A 90 -6.69 0.11 3.98
CA ALA A 90 -6.83 1.57 3.93
C ALA A 90 -8.14 2.02 3.26
N ARG A 91 -8.69 1.21 2.35
CA ARG A 91 -9.99 1.47 1.69
C ARG A 91 -11.19 1.11 2.56
N VAL A 92 -10.99 0.40 3.66
CA VAL A 92 -12.08 0.07 4.59
C VAL A 92 -12.24 1.24 5.57
N PRO A 93 -13.41 1.90 5.60
CA PRO A 93 -13.59 3.12 6.37
C PRO A 93 -13.52 2.86 7.88
N ARG A 94 -12.98 3.84 8.62
CA ARG A 94 -13.00 3.92 10.10
C ARG A 94 -12.18 2.82 10.81
N ILE A 95 -11.10 2.33 10.19
CA ILE A 95 -10.13 1.47 10.89
C ILE A 95 -8.95 2.33 11.38
N PRO A 96 -8.69 2.39 12.70
CA PRO A 96 -7.49 3.05 13.22
C PRO A 96 -6.20 2.34 12.74
N GLU A 97 -5.17 3.12 12.40
CA GLU A 97 -3.87 2.56 11.94
C GLU A 97 -3.26 1.51 12.90
N PRO A 98 -3.32 1.66 14.24
CA PRO A 98 -2.81 0.63 15.15
C PRO A 98 -3.54 -0.72 15.05
N VAL A 99 -4.79 -0.71 14.60
CA VAL A 99 -5.59 -1.92 14.37
C VAL A 99 -5.21 -2.54 13.03
N THR A 100 -5.04 -1.72 11.99
CA THR A 100 -4.52 -2.15 10.68
C THR A 100 -3.18 -2.86 10.83
N ASN A 101 -2.24 -2.29 11.58
CA ASN A 101 -0.92 -2.91 11.80
C ASN A 101 -1.05 -4.29 12.42
N ARG A 102 -1.88 -4.44 13.47
CA ARG A 102 -2.11 -5.73 14.13
C ARG A 102 -2.75 -6.77 13.22
N ILE A 103 -3.68 -6.37 12.36
CA ILE A 103 -4.28 -7.25 11.35
C ILE A 103 -3.19 -7.74 10.40
N ILE A 104 -2.38 -6.82 9.88
CA ILE A 104 -1.30 -7.17 8.95
C ILE A 104 -0.26 -8.09 9.60
N ASP A 105 0.13 -7.82 10.84
CA ASP A 105 1.08 -8.65 11.57
C ASP A 105 0.52 -10.04 11.89
N ARG A 106 -0.79 -10.15 12.17
CA ARG A 106 -1.47 -11.43 12.43
C ARG A 106 -1.52 -12.33 11.19
N PHE A 107 -1.89 -11.78 10.03
CA PHE A 107 -2.12 -12.59 8.83
C PHE A 107 -0.91 -12.69 7.90
N GLY A 108 -0.05 -11.67 7.85
CA GLY A 108 1.21 -11.66 7.10
C GLY A 108 1.07 -11.60 5.57
N SER A 109 -0.07 -11.98 4.99
CA SER A 109 -0.35 -11.81 3.57
C SER A 109 -1.82 -11.50 3.31
N LEU A 110 -2.08 -10.79 2.21
CA LEU A 110 -3.44 -10.46 1.79
C LEU A 110 -4.27 -11.71 1.53
N GLN A 111 -3.67 -12.77 0.96
CA GLN A 111 -4.38 -14.03 0.73
C GLN A 111 -4.88 -14.66 2.03
N LYS A 112 -4.06 -14.65 3.09
CA LYS A 112 -4.45 -15.15 4.42
C LYS A 112 -5.53 -14.26 5.03
N LEU A 113 -5.38 -12.93 4.92
CA LEU A 113 -6.37 -11.97 5.38
C LEU A 113 -7.74 -12.16 4.68
N LEU A 114 -7.76 -12.37 3.36
CA LEU A 114 -9.00 -12.61 2.62
C LEU A 114 -9.68 -13.91 3.02
N ARG A 115 -8.92 -14.93 3.44
CA ARG A 115 -9.45 -16.22 3.93
C ARG A 115 -9.89 -16.18 5.40
N ALA A 116 -9.41 -15.21 6.17
CA ALA A 116 -9.75 -15.06 7.59
C ALA A 116 -11.27 -14.96 7.81
N THR A 117 -11.76 -15.61 8.85
CA THR A 117 -13.16 -15.53 9.29
C THR A 117 -13.39 -14.28 10.16
N VAL A 118 -14.66 -13.97 10.42
CA VAL A 118 -15.02 -12.90 11.37
C VAL A 118 -14.48 -13.22 12.77
N ALA A 119 -14.49 -14.49 13.18
CA ALA A 119 -13.94 -14.92 14.46
C ALA A 119 -12.42 -14.68 14.54
N ASP A 120 -11.67 -15.02 13.49
CA ASP A 120 -10.21 -14.78 13.46
C ASP A 120 -9.85 -13.29 13.59
N LEU A 121 -10.69 -12.41 13.05
CA LEU A 121 -10.53 -10.95 13.16
C LEU A 121 -10.92 -10.43 14.55
N ASP A 122 -11.95 -11.00 15.17
CA ASP A 122 -12.43 -10.63 16.50
C ASP A 122 -11.40 -10.95 17.61
N GLU A 123 -10.61 -12.01 17.44
CA GLU A 123 -9.50 -12.36 18.33
C GLU A 123 -8.42 -11.26 18.42
N ILE A 124 -8.35 -10.36 17.44
CA ILE A 124 -7.35 -9.30 17.41
C ILE A 124 -7.78 -8.18 18.37
N ARG A 125 -6.89 -7.84 19.30
CA ARG A 125 -7.09 -6.76 20.27
C ARG A 125 -7.61 -5.50 19.59
N ASP A 126 -8.65 -4.91 20.17
CA ASP A 126 -9.35 -3.70 19.74
C ASP A 126 -10.12 -3.80 18.41
N VAL A 127 -10.30 -4.98 17.81
CA VAL A 127 -11.19 -5.13 16.64
C VAL A 127 -12.64 -5.23 17.10
N GLY A 128 -13.01 -6.31 17.78
CA GLY A 128 -14.39 -6.58 18.18
C GLY A 128 -15.28 -7.05 17.00
N GLU A 129 -16.29 -7.85 17.31
CA GLU A 129 -17.13 -8.55 16.33
C GLU A 129 -17.75 -7.62 15.27
N SER A 130 -18.30 -6.48 15.69
CA SER A 130 -18.91 -5.49 14.79
C SER A 130 -17.91 -4.96 13.75
N ARG A 131 -16.67 -4.67 14.18
CA ARG A 131 -15.63 -4.20 13.26
C ARG A 131 -15.09 -5.33 12.40
N ALA A 132 -14.95 -6.53 12.94
CA ALA A 132 -14.53 -7.71 12.20
C ALA A 132 -15.46 -7.97 11.01
N ARG A 133 -16.79 -7.87 11.22
CA ARG A 133 -17.78 -7.95 10.13
C ARG A 133 -17.61 -6.83 9.11
N ALA A 134 -17.49 -5.57 9.56
CA ALA A 134 -17.30 -4.44 8.67
C ALA A 134 -16.03 -4.55 7.81
N ILE A 135 -14.93 -5.06 8.38
CA ILE A 135 -13.68 -5.35 7.68
C ILE A 135 -13.92 -6.44 6.62
N LYS A 136 -14.54 -7.56 7.01
CA LYS A 136 -14.77 -8.68 6.11
C LYS A 136 -15.66 -8.27 4.93
N ASP A 137 -16.75 -7.54 5.20
CA ASP A 137 -17.65 -7.05 4.17
C ASP A 137 -16.97 -6.02 3.26
N GLY A 138 -16.14 -5.14 3.84
CA GLY A 138 -15.33 -4.18 3.09
C GLY A 138 -14.37 -4.84 2.12
N LEU A 139 -13.63 -5.85 2.60
CA LEU A 139 -12.71 -6.63 1.78
C LEU A 139 -13.44 -7.44 0.69
N ALA A 140 -14.59 -8.03 1.00
CA ALA A 140 -15.41 -8.78 0.04
C ALA A 140 -15.91 -7.88 -1.11
N ARG A 141 -16.46 -6.70 -0.79
CA ARG A 141 -16.89 -5.72 -1.80
C ARG A 141 -15.74 -5.29 -2.71
N LEU A 142 -14.58 -4.99 -2.14
CA LEU A 142 -13.40 -4.57 -2.91
C LEU A 142 -12.89 -5.69 -3.83
N ALA A 143 -12.93 -6.94 -3.37
CA ALA A 143 -12.58 -8.08 -4.21
C ALA A 143 -13.54 -8.22 -5.40
N GLU A 144 -14.85 -8.05 -5.15
CA GLU A 144 -15.89 -8.09 -6.18
C GLU A 144 -15.71 -6.98 -7.23
N THR A 145 -15.45 -5.73 -6.80
CA THR A 145 -15.19 -4.62 -7.73
C THR A 145 -13.91 -4.85 -8.55
N SER A 146 -12.84 -5.38 -7.95
CA SER A 146 -11.58 -5.65 -8.67
C SER A 146 -11.64 -6.79 -9.70
N ILE A 147 -12.66 -7.64 -9.58
CA ILE A 147 -12.97 -8.67 -10.58
C ILE A 147 -13.75 -8.00 -11.72
N LEU A 148 -14.74 -7.17 -11.41
CA LEU A 148 -15.55 -6.47 -12.41
C LEU A 148 -14.73 -5.49 -13.25
N ASP A 149 -13.83 -4.71 -12.63
CA ASP A 149 -12.91 -3.80 -13.34
C ASP A 149 -11.93 -4.53 -14.28
N ARG A 150 -11.74 -5.85 -14.09
CA ARG A 150 -10.89 -6.67 -14.96
C ARG A 150 -11.62 -7.18 -16.22
N TYR A 151 -12.94 -7.03 -16.28
CA TYR A 151 -13.79 -7.43 -17.41
C TYR A 151 -14.49 -6.24 -18.10
N SER A 152 -14.13 -5.01 -17.74
CA SER A 152 -14.52 -3.77 -18.43
C SER A 152 -13.31 -3.15 -19.13
#